data_AF-A0A536SXV6-F1
#
_entry.id   AF-A0A536SXV6-F1
#
_cell.length_a   1.000
_cell.length_b   1.000
_cell.length_c   1.000
_cell.angle_alpha   90.00
_cell.angle_beta   90.00
_cell.angle_gamma   90.00
#
_symmetry.space_group_name_H-M   'P 1'
#
loop_
_entity.id
_entity.type
_entity.pdbx_description
1 polymer ?
#
loop_
_entity_poly.entity_id
_entity_poly.type
_entity_poly.pdbx_seq_one_letter_code
_entity_poly.pdbx_strand_id
1 'polypeptide(L)'
;MDSALQGDAPFGPWNPGLQSQIPDRLRPLSTIFRPENVFTDIDSARELRDLTGLDYGELVAFRPERLALHELLVRVTADISVPDGPKIEDLGINFRRITCVILAGYVEPRIDSIRSTYDAARKELSELIESELAALFPPQPVAPPEAPKSLFGFLRRRSVATPVPESAVGREREIVAGWQAKALSDGAPSHKAAYRALARVVSALLVRHGELWGGRALISSLAMLLATNNHASDEIGRLLDSWVPEAANAEGYALLPRQLHPVVMNTKGASASGKSTLRPLQRKLAGDIGERWSEFALISPDIWRKQLLDYALLGTAYKYGGAFTGEELEIIDHKLDRYMARKAERGDMSHLLIDRFRFDSFAPDSEEAGSNLLTRFGQIVYLFFMITPPASLVERAWDRGLEFGRYKAVDDTLAHGVEAYSGIPHLFFTWVARTDKRVHFEFLDNSVRLGERPRTVAFGRNDVLNVLDVGCMLDIER
;
A
#
# COMPACT_ATOMS: atom_id res chain seq x y z
N MET A 1 -17.71 -34.97 -0.99
CA MET A 1 -17.46 -35.77 0.22
C MET A 1 -15.99 -35.63 0.51
N ASP A 2 -15.64 -34.72 1.42
CA ASP A 2 -14.35 -34.63 2.13
C ASP A 2 -14.54 -33.61 3.27
N SER A 3 -15.57 -33.85 4.09
CA SER A 3 -16.00 -33.00 5.21
C SER A 3 -15.95 -33.76 6.54
N ALA A 4 -15.19 -34.84 6.62
CA ALA A 4 -15.10 -35.65 7.82
C ALA A 4 -13.66 -36.12 7.95
N LEU A 5 -12.83 -35.31 8.61
CA LEU A 5 -11.59 -35.66 9.36
C LEU A 5 -10.80 -34.37 9.70
N GLN A 6 -11.44 -33.35 10.26
CA GLN A 6 -10.74 -32.42 11.17
C GLN A 6 -11.32 -32.67 12.55
N GLY A 7 -10.66 -33.57 13.28
CA GLY A 7 -10.97 -33.83 14.67
C GLY A 7 -10.84 -32.56 15.52
N ASP A 8 -11.51 -32.59 16.65
CA ASP A 8 -11.62 -31.59 17.73
C ASP A 8 -10.27 -31.23 18.39
N ALA A 9 -9.22 -30.99 17.59
CA ALA A 9 -7.97 -30.45 18.10
C ALA A 9 -8.21 -29.01 18.56
N PRO A 10 -7.94 -28.66 19.82
CA PRO A 10 -8.08 -27.29 20.29
C PRO A 10 -7.20 -26.35 19.47
N PHE A 11 -7.71 -25.15 19.17
CA PHE A 11 -6.90 -24.15 18.47
C PHE A 11 -5.66 -23.79 19.29
N GLY A 12 -4.55 -23.60 18.58
CA GLY A 12 -3.26 -23.27 19.17
C GLY A 12 -2.34 -22.62 18.15
N PRO A 13 -1.07 -22.34 18.51
CA PRO A 13 -0.16 -21.59 17.66
C PRO A 13 0.08 -22.22 16.29
N TRP A 14 0.17 -23.55 16.25
CA TRP A 14 0.39 -24.32 15.02
C TRP A 14 -0.90 -24.77 14.32
N ASN A 15 -2.06 -24.46 14.91
CA ASN A 15 -3.38 -24.68 14.32
C ASN A 15 -4.32 -23.55 14.76
N PRO A 16 -4.16 -22.33 14.21
CA PRO A 16 -4.88 -21.17 14.72
C PRO A 16 -6.33 -21.15 14.26
N GLY A 17 -6.75 -22.07 13.38
CA GLY A 17 -8.13 -22.13 12.87
C GLY A 17 -8.44 -21.12 11.77
N LEU A 18 -7.42 -20.65 11.05
CA LEU A 18 -7.57 -19.84 9.84
C LEU A 18 -6.62 -20.33 8.75
N GLN A 19 -7.00 -20.06 7.52
CA GLN A 19 -6.21 -20.30 6.31
C GLN A 19 -5.62 -18.97 5.81
N SER A 20 -4.47 -19.00 5.16
CA SER A 20 -3.88 -17.81 4.53
C SER A 20 -4.79 -17.20 3.49
N GLN A 21 -5.37 -18.04 2.63
CA GLN A 21 -6.40 -17.58 1.70
C GLN A 21 -7.74 -17.50 2.43
N ILE A 22 -8.38 -16.33 2.34
CA ILE A 22 -9.73 -16.12 2.84
C ILE A 22 -10.70 -17.06 2.10
N PRO A 23 -11.46 -17.93 2.80
CA PRO A 23 -12.44 -18.80 2.17
C PRO A 23 -13.47 -17.99 1.37
N ASP A 24 -13.91 -18.49 0.21
CA ASP A 24 -14.78 -17.72 -0.70
C ASP A 24 -16.09 -17.27 -0.07
N ARG A 25 -16.67 -18.08 0.83
CA ARG A 25 -17.86 -17.74 1.60
C ARG A 25 -17.67 -16.56 2.57
N LEU A 26 -16.43 -16.27 2.95
CA LEU A 26 -16.07 -15.19 3.88
C LEU A 26 -15.54 -13.95 3.15
N ARG A 27 -15.14 -14.06 1.87
CA ARG A 27 -14.63 -12.91 1.11
C ARG A 27 -15.54 -11.68 1.14
N PRO A 28 -16.88 -11.77 1.06
CA PRO A 28 -17.75 -10.59 1.14
C PRO A 28 -17.60 -9.76 2.42
N LEU A 29 -17.02 -10.33 3.49
CA LEU A 29 -16.73 -9.61 4.74
C LEU A 29 -15.47 -8.72 4.65
N SER A 30 -14.66 -8.89 3.59
CA SER A 30 -13.49 -8.06 3.36
C SER A 30 -13.93 -6.63 3.05
N THR A 31 -13.24 -5.67 3.66
CA THR A 31 -13.55 -4.24 3.59
C THR A 31 -13.71 -3.70 2.16
N ILE A 32 -12.92 -4.21 1.22
CA ILE A 32 -12.96 -3.84 -0.21
C ILE A 32 -14.19 -4.35 -0.97
N PHE A 33 -15.01 -5.23 -0.38
CA PHE A 33 -16.25 -5.76 -1.00
C PHE A 33 -17.52 -5.34 -0.25
N ARG A 34 -17.37 -4.59 0.84
CA ARG A 34 -18.52 -4.15 1.64
C ARG A 34 -19.25 -3.01 0.92
N PRO A 35 -20.58 -3.09 0.72
CA PRO A 35 -21.33 -2.13 -0.08
C PRO A 35 -21.33 -0.71 0.48
N GLU A 36 -21.08 -0.54 1.78
CA GLU A 36 -20.88 0.76 2.44
C GLU A 36 -19.52 1.40 2.12
N ASN A 37 -18.54 0.64 1.61
CA ASN A 37 -17.19 1.12 1.31
C ASN A 37 -16.94 1.29 -0.19
N VAL A 38 -17.56 0.46 -1.03
CA VAL A 38 -17.32 0.41 -2.47
C VAL A 38 -18.62 0.44 -3.28
N PHE A 39 -18.50 0.84 -4.54
CA PHE A 39 -19.57 0.74 -5.55
C PHE A 39 -19.55 -0.60 -6.30
N THR A 40 -18.37 -1.23 -6.43
CA THR A 40 -18.22 -2.51 -7.15
C THR A 40 -18.70 -3.66 -6.27
N ASP A 41 -19.58 -4.51 -6.82
CA ASP A 41 -19.96 -5.76 -6.17
C ASP A 41 -18.90 -6.86 -6.34
N ILE A 42 -18.92 -7.86 -5.45
CA ILE A 42 -17.89 -8.91 -5.44
C ILE A 42 -17.92 -9.80 -6.69
N ASP A 43 -19.09 -10.03 -7.29
CA ASP A 43 -19.21 -10.92 -8.43
C ASP A 43 -18.67 -10.23 -9.69
N SER A 44 -18.98 -8.94 -9.88
CA SER A 44 -18.32 -8.09 -10.89
C SER A 44 -16.80 -8.06 -10.70
N ALA A 45 -16.31 -7.88 -9.47
CA ALA A 45 -14.87 -7.85 -9.21
C ALA A 45 -14.18 -9.19 -9.54
N ARG A 46 -14.86 -10.34 -9.29
CA ARG A 46 -14.39 -11.68 -9.69
C ARG A 46 -14.31 -11.84 -11.19
N GLU A 47 -15.38 -11.47 -11.91
CA GLU A 47 -15.41 -11.54 -13.38
C GLU A 47 -14.30 -10.68 -13.99
N LEU A 48 -14.13 -9.45 -13.51
CA LEU A 48 -13.08 -8.55 -13.97
C LEU A 48 -11.67 -9.07 -13.64
N ARG A 49 -11.49 -9.74 -12.51
CA ARG A 49 -10.21 -10.37 -12.15
C ARG A 49 -9.89 -11.53 -13.08
N ASP A 50 -10.85 -12.40 -13.33
CA ASP A 50 -10.64 -13.55 -14.24
C ASP A 50 -10.30 -13.07 -15.65
N LEU A 51 -10.92 -11.97 -16.06
CA LEU A 51 -10.70 -11.33 -17.35
C LEU A 51 -9.36 -10.62 -17.45
N THR A 52 -8.98 -9.82 -16.47
CA THR A 52 -7.83 -8.91 -16.60
C THR A 52 -6.55 -9.46 -15.96
N GLY A 53 -6.69 -10.36 -14.98
CA GLY A 53 -5.60 -10.78 -14.10
C GLY A 53 -5.15 -9.71 -13.10
N LEU A 54 -5.86 -8.58 -12.99
CA LEU A 54 -5.59 -7.55 -11.98
C LEU A 54 -6.04 -8.03 -10.59
N ASP A 55 -5.38 -7.50 -9.55
CA ASP A 55 -5.76 -7.82 -8.18
C ASP A 55 -7.07 -7.12 -7.78
N TYR A 56 -7.79 -7.68 -6.80
CA TYR A 56 -9.09 -7.13 -6.42
C TYR A 56 -9.00 -5.68 -5.94
N GLY A 57 -7.94 -5.31 -5.21
CA GLY A 57 -7.68 -3.92 -4.82
C GLY A 57 -7.60 -2.93 -6.00
N GLU A 58 -7.22 -3.38 -7.19
CA GLU A 58 -7.22 -2.57 -8.42
C GLU A 58 -8.59 -2.54 -9.11
N LEU A 59 -9.51 -3.43 -8.76
CA LEU A 59 -10.79 -3.67 -9.44
C LEU A 59 -12.02 -3.22 -8.63
N VAL A 60 -11.83 -2.59 -7.49
CA VAL A 60 -12.91 -2.06 -6.64
C VAL A 60 -12.99 -0.54 -6.73
N ALA A 61 -14.18 0.03 -6.95
CA ALA A 61 -14.39 1.49 -6.93
C ALA A 61 -14.79 1.93 -5.53
N PHE A 62 -13.92 2.67 -4.82
CA PHE A 62 -14.24 3.14 -3.47
C PHE A 62 -15.25 4.29 -3.49
N ARG A 63 -16.08 4.34 -2.46
CA ARG A 63 -16.96 5.48 -2.19
C ARG A 63 -16.16 6.69 -1.71
N PRO A 64 -16.61 7.92 -2.02
CA PRO A 64 -15.92 9.14 -1.58
C PRO A 64 -15.74 9.22 -0.06
N GLU A 65 -16.73 8.77 0.72
CA GLU A 65 -16.65 8.70 2.18
C GLU A 65 -15.50 7.80 2.64
N ARG A 66 -15.30 6.66 1.97
CA ARG A 66 -14.25 5.71 2.30
C ARG A 66 -12.88 6.25 1.89
N LEU A 67 -12.77 6.91 0.74
CA LEU A 67 -11.57 7.61 0.33
C LEU A 67 -11.19 8.72 1.31
N ALA A 68 -12.16 9.48 1.84
CA ALA A 68 -11.90 10.48 2.87
C ALA A 68 -11.35 9.87 4.16
N LEU A 69 -11.86 8.71 4.58
CA LEU A 69 -11.27 7.96 5.70
C LEU A 69 -9.82 7.56 5.41
N HIS A 70 -9.51 7.07 4.21
CA HIS A 70 -8.14 6.69 3.83
C HIS A 70 -7.20 7.88 3.95
N GLU A 71 -7.60 9.03 3.40
CA GLU A 71 -6.82 10.27 3.43
C GLU A 71 -6.68 10.86 4.83
N LEU A 72 -7.68 10.67 5.70
CA LEU A 72 -7.60 11.06 7.11
C LEU A 72 -6.61 10.18 7.87
N LEU A 73 -6.66 8.86 7.69
CA LEU A 73 -5.71 7.91 8.32
C LEU A 73 -4.25 8.27 8.00
N VAL A 74 -3.99 8.63 6.73
CA VAL A 74 -2.68 9.07 6.26
C VAL A 74 -2.22 10.33 7.01
N ARG A 75 -3.05 11.37 7.08
CA ARG A 75 -2.70 12.65 7.74
C ARG A 75 -2.54 12.54 9.24
N VAL A 76 -3.43 11.80 9.92
CA VAL A 76 -3.27 11.53 11.37
C VAL A 76 -1.96 10.81 11.63
N THR A 77 -1.55 9.87 10.77
CA THR A 77 -0.28 9.14 10.90
C THR A 77 0.94 10.04 10.63
N ALA A 78 0.84 10.89 9.62
CA ALA A 78 1.98 11.65 9.11
C ALA A 78 2.18 13.00 9.79
N ASP A 79 1.12 13.63 10.31
CA ASP A 79 1.12 15.03 10.73
C ASP A 79 0.71 15.26 12.19
N ILE A 80 0.11 14.28 12.86
CA ILE A 80 -0.29 14.40 14.27
C ILE A 80 0.62 13.56 15.16
N SER A 81 1.07 14.15 16.26
CA SER A 81 1.77 13.42 17.32
C SER A 81 0.77 12.56 18.08
N VAL A 82 0.84 11.24 17.89
CA VAL A 82 -0.04 10.27 18.57
C VAL A 82 0.70 9.66 19.75
N PRO A 83 0.21 9.86 20.99
CA PRO A 83 0.82 9.22 22.17
C PRO A 83 0.73 7.70 22.09
N ASP A 84 1.86 7.02 22.27
CA ASP A 84 1.95 5.56 22.25
C ASP A 84 1.72 4.89 23.62
N GLY A 85 1.55 5.69 24.69
CA GLY A 85 1.18 5.24 26.03
C GLY A 85 2.19 4.30 26.72
N PRO A 86 1.88 3.84 27.95
CA PRO A 86 2.68 2.83 28.64
C PRO A 86 2.54 1.42 28.04
N LYS A 87 1.43 1.12 27.36
CA LYS A 87 1.17 -0.20 26.76
C LYS A 87 1.20 -0.14 25.24
N ILE A 88 1.53 -1.27 24.60
CA ILE A 88 1.70 -1.34 23.14
C ILE A 88 0.39 -1.01 22.39
N GLU A 89 -0.76 -1.39 22.94
CA GLU A 89 -2.07 -1.14 22.37
C GLU A 89 -2.51 0.33 22.45
N ASP A 90 -1.92 1.13 23.35
CA ASP A 90 -2.33 2.51 23.59
C ASP A 90 -2.13 3.38 22.34
N LEU A 91 -1.08 3.14 21.55
CA LEU A 91 -0.91 3.80 20.25
C LEU A 91 -2.16 3.62 19.39
N GLY A 92 -2.64 2.37 19.24
CA GLY A 92 -3.80 2.08 18.42
C GLY A 92 -5.10 2.66 18.99
N ILE A 93 -5.23 2.71 20.32
CA ILE A 93 -6.39 3.30 21.00
C ILE A 93 -6.42 4.81 20.79
N ASN A 94 -5.30 5.49 21.06
CA ASN A 94 -5.17 6.95 20.90
C ASN A 94 -5.32 7.37 19.44
N PHE A 95 -4.71 6.63 18.52
CA PHE A 95 -4.85 6.88 17.08
C PHE A 95 -6.32 6.84 16.65
N ARG A 96 -7.06 5.78 17.00
CA ARG A 96 -8.49 5.67 16.68
C ARG A 96 -9.31 6.77 17.32
N ARG A 97 -9.04 7.11 18.59
CA ARG A 97 -9.73 8.21 19.29
C ARG A 97 -9.57 9.53 18.54
N ILE A 98 -8.33 9.91 18.20
CA ILE A 98 -8.04 11.14 17.43
C ILE A 98 -8.75 11.09 16.08
N THR A 99 -8.64 9.97 15.37
CA THR A 99 -9.25 9.78 14.05
C THR A 99 -10.77 9.93 14.11
N CYS A 100 -11.44 9.28 15.06
CA CYS A 100 -12.90 9.38 15.22
C CYS A 100 -13.36 10.80 15.55
N VAL A 101 -12.62 11.53 16.41
CA VAL A 101 -12.95 12.92 16.74
C VAL A 101 -12.85 13.80 15.50
N ILE A 102 -11.75 13.69 14.74
CA ILE A 102 -11.57 14.50 13.52
C ILE A 102 -12.58 14.11 12.45
N LEU A 103 -12.83 12.81 12.27
CA LEU A 103 -13.80 12.30 11.31
C LEU A 103 -15.20 12.87 11.59
N ALA A 104 -15.71 12.67 12.81
CA ALA A 104 -17.07 13.08 13.18
C ALA A 104 -17.24 14.60 13.31
N GLY A 105 -16.23 15.31 13.81
CA GLY A 105 -16.32 16.75 14.08
C GLY A 105 -16.02 17.64 12.88
N TYR A 106 -15.19 17.19 11.93
CA TYR A 106 -14.61 18.07 10.92
C TYR A 106 -14.71 17.54 9.49
N VAL A 107 -14.73 16.21 9.30
CA VAL A 107 -14.83 15.61 7.94
C VAL A 107 -16.28 15.30 7.58
N GLU A 108 -17.00 14.55 8.42
CA GLU A 108 -18.41 14.16 8.18
C GLU A 108 -19.35 15.37 7.99
N PRO A 109 -19.23 16.48 8.75
CA PRO A 109 -20.07 17.66 8.53
C PRO A 109 -19.83 18.34 7.17
N ARG A 110 -18.70 18.03 6.51
CA ARG A 110 -18.29 18.60 5.21
C ARG A 110 -18.34 17.54 4.09
N ILE A 111 -19.09 16.46 4.30
CA ILE A 111 -19.09 15.31 3.37
C ILE A 111 -19.59 15.67 1.97
N ASP A 112 -20.48 16.66 1.85
CA ASP A 112 -20.96 17.09 0.53
C ASP A 112 -19.85 17.75 -0.31
N SER A 113 -18.86 18.39 0.32
CA SER A 113 -17.67 18.88 -0.38
C SER A 113 -16.78 17.74 -0.87
N ILE A 114 -16.66 16.65 -0.09
CA ILE A 114 -15.96 15.43 -0.50
C ILE A 114 -16.65 14.79 -1.71
N ARG A 115 -17.98 14.61 -1.66
CA ARG A 115 -18.76 14.05 -2.77
C ARG A 115 -18.66 14.88 -4.03
N SER A 116 -18.81 16.21 -3.90
CA SER A 116 -18.70 17.12 -5.04
C SER A 116 -17.31 17.07 -5.68
N THR A 117 -16.26 16.95 -4.86
CA THR A 117 -14.87 16.84 -5.34
C THR A 117 -14.63 15.51 -6.07
N TYR A 118 -15.18 14.42 -5.54
CA TYR A 118 -15.14 13.11 -6.19
C TYR A 118 -15.84 13.12 -7.55
N ASP A 119 -17.05 13.69 -7.61
CA ASP A 119 -17.84 13.75 -8.85
C ASP A 119 -17.18 14.65 -9.91
N ALA A 120 -16.58 15.78 -9.49
CA ALA A 120 -15.81 16.64 -10.38
C ALA A 120 -14.59 15.91 -10.96
N ALA A 121 -13.79 15.24 -10.10
CA ALA A 121 -12.64 14.46 -10.53
C ALA A 121 -13.03 13.33 -11.50
N ARG A 122 -14.13 12.64 -11.21
CA ARG A 122 -14.67 11.58 -12.09
C ARG A 122 -15.10 12.14 -13.45
N LYS A 123 -15.74 13.31 -13.49
CA LYS A 123 -16.14 13.96 -14.74
C LYS A 123 -14.94 14.33 -15.59
N GLU A 124 -13.95 14.98 -14.99
CA GLU A 124 -12.69 15.37 -15.67
C GLU A 124 -11.99 14.15 -16.27
N LEU A 125 -11.84 13.07 -15.49
CA LEU A 125 -11.22 11.84 -15.96
C LEU A 125 -11.98 11.17 -17.10
N SER A 126 -13.32 11.18 -17.06
CA SER A 126 -14.15 10.58 -18.10
C SER A 126 -13.92 11.25 -19.45
N GLU A 127 -13.83 12.58 -19.49
CA GLU A 127 -13.58 13.33 -20.72
C GLU A 127 -12.19 13.01 -21.29
N LEU A 128 -11.17 12.92 -20.42
CA LEU A 128 -9.80 12.59 -20.81
C LEU A 128 -9.66 11.14 -21.32
N ILE A 129 -10.22 10.17 -20.60
CA ILE A 129 -10.15 8.75 -20.95
C ILE A 129 -10.86 8.49 -22.28
N GLU A 130 -12.05 9.06 -22.48
CA GLU A 130 -12.78 8.90 -23.73
C GLU A 130 -12.07 9.54 -24.93
N SER A 131 -11.37 10.65 -24.73
CA SER A 131 -10.54 11.28 -25.75
C SER A 131 -9.37 10.38 -26.16
N GLU A 132 -8.64 9.80 -25.21
CA GLU A 132 -7.48 8.95 -25.50
C GLU A 132 -7.88 7.58 -26.09
N LEU A 133 -9.02 7.03 -25.69
CA LEU A 133 -9.53 5.77 -26.25
C LEU A 133 -9.93 5.89 -27.73
N ALA A 134 -10.22 7.09 -28.22
CA ALA A 134 -10.49 7.30 -29.64
C ALA A 134 -9.28 6.94 -30.54
N ALA A 135 -8.06 7.06 -30.03
CA ALA A 135 -6.85 6.66 -30.75
C ALA A 135 -6.69 5.13 -30.83
N LEU A 136 -7.09 4.41 -29.77
CA LEU A 136 -7.05 2.96 -29.70
C LEU A 136 -8.16 2.31 -30.55
N PHE A 137 -9.35 2.92 -30.55
CA PHE A 137 -10.51 2.49 -31.35
C PHE A 137 -10.85 3.55 -32.40
N PRO A 138 -10.05 3.66 -33.49
CA PRO A 138 -10.36 4.60 -34.55
C PRO A 138 -11.72 4.24 -35.16
N PRO A 139 -12.57 5.25 -35.48
CA PRO A 139 -13.85 4.99 -36.14
C PRO A 139 -13.59 4.23 -37.43
N GLN A 140 -14.30 3.11 -37.63
CA GLN A 140 -14.19 2.39 -38.89
C GLN A 140 -14.69 3.30 -40.03
N PRO A 141 -13.95 3.39 -41.15
CA PRO A 141 -14.44 4.12 -42.32
C PRO A 141 -15.78 3.53 -42.72
N VAL A 142 -16.81 4.36 -42.82
CA VAL A 142 -18.09 3.95 -43.41
C VAL A 142 -17.77 3.51 -44.83
N ALA A 143 -17.93 2.22 -45.12
CA ALA A 143 -17.72 1.69 -46.45
C ALA A 143 -18.61 2.48 -47.42
N PRO A 144 -18.07 3.02 -48.53
CA PRO A 144 -18.91 3.62 -49.55
C PRO A 144 -19.97 2.59 -49.99
N PRO A 145 -21.22 3.00 -50.27
CA PRO A 145 -22.22 2.09 -50.81
C PRO A 145 -21.62 1.39 -52.04
N GLU A 146 -21.70 0.05 -52.08
CA GLU A 146 -21.18 -0.74 -53.20
C GLU A 146 -21.74 -0.18 -54.51
N ALA A 147 -20.87 0.46 -55.30
CA ALA A 147 -21.22 0.83 -56.66
C ALA A 147 -21.49 -0.45 -57.46
N PRO A 148 -22.52 -0.48 -58.33
CA PRO A 148 -22.87 -1.67 -59.09
C PRO A 148 -21.67 -2.13 -59.92
N LYS A 149 -21.33 -3.42 -59.77
CA LYS A 149 -20.18 -4.06 -60.42
C LYS A 149 -20.36 -4.05 -61.94
N SER A 150 -19.68 -3.12 -62.62
CA SER A 150 -19.52 -3.11 -64.08
C SER A 150 -18.52 -4.20 -64.50
N LEU A 151 -18.93 -5.05 -65.43
CA LEU A 151 -18.22 -6.24 -65.92
C LEU A 151 -17.11 -5.96 -66.95
N PHE A 152 -16.70 -4.70 -67.15
CA PHE A 152 -15.63 -4.36 -68.08
C PHE A 152 -14.62 -3.39 -67.45
N GLY A 153 -13.48 -3.94 -67.02
CA GLY A 153 -12.36 -3.17 -66.47
C GLY A 153 -11.12 -4.02 -66.25
N PHE A 154 -10.88 -5.01 -67.11
CA PHE A 154 -9.68 -5.84 -67.08
C PHE A 154 -8.59 -5.13 -67.87
N LEU A 155 -7.86 -4.18 -67.25
CA LEU A 155 -6.45 -3.86 -67.56
C LEU A 155 -5.94 -2.68 -66.71
N ARG A 156 -4.76 -2.90 -66.12
CA ARG A 156 -3.89 -1.97 -65.37
C ARG A 156 -4.32 -1.60 -63.94
N ARG A 157 -3.82 -2.38 -62.98
CA ARG A 157 -3.44 -1.86 -61.66
C ARG A 157 -1.99 -2.17 -61.37
N ARG A 158 -1.20 -1.09 -61.35
CA ARG A 158 0.18 -1.02 -60.88
C ARG A 158 0.16 -1.44 -59.40
N SER A 159 1.00 -2.41 -59.03
CA SER A 159 1.19 -2.80 -57.63
C SER A 159 1.80 -1.62 -56.86
N VAL A 160 0.95 -0.83 -56.22
CA VAL A 160 1.38 0.00 -55.11
C VAL A 160 1.66 -0.99 -53.98
N ALA A 161 2.88 -0.98 -53.46
CA ALA A 161 3.25 -1.77 -52.30
C ALA A 161 2.27 -1.43 -51.17
N THR A 162 1.40 -2.38 -50.83
CA THR A 162 0.60 -2.31 -49.62
C THR A 162 1.58 -2.25 -48.46
N PRO A 163 1.49 -1.27 -47.54
CA PRO A 163 2.25 -1.33 -46.31
C PRO A 163 1.94 -2.68 -45.66
N VAL A 164 2.98 -3.42 -45.30
CA VAL A 164 2.83 -4.61 -44.46
C VAL A 164 2.00 -4.17 -43.26
N PRO A 165 0.85 -4.80 -42.95
CA PRO A 165 0.10 -4.42 -41.78
C PRO A 165 1.01 -4.65 -40.57
N GLU A 166 1.40 -3.56 -39.94
CA GLU A 166 1.93 -3.55 -38.58
C GLU A 166 1.04 -4.49 -37.77
N SER A 167 1.62 -5.48 -37.09
CA SER A 167 0.81 -6.38 -36.28
C SER A 167 0.02 -5.52 -35.29
N ALA A 168 -1.29 -5.76 -35.17
CA ALA A 168 -2.15 -4.96 -34.28
C ALA A 168 -1.54 -4.83 -32.87
N VAL A 169 -0.96 -5.94 -32.39
CA VAL A 169 -0.18 -6.05 -31.14
C VAL A 169 0.98 -5.06 -31.02
N GLY A 170 1.66 -4.73 -32.13
CA GLY A 170 2.74 -3.74 -32.16
C GLY A 170 2.21 -2.33 -31.89
N ARG A 171 1.15 -1.93 -32.61
CA ARG A 171 0.51 -0.61 -32.47
C ARG A 171 -0.06 -0.40 -31.06
N GLU A 172 -0.71 -1.40 -30.48
CA GLU A 172 -1.26 -1.30 -29.12
C GLU A 172 -0.16 -1.10 -28.07
N ARG A 173 0.97 -1.79 -28.20
CA ARG A 173 2.13 -1.62 -27.31
C ARG A 173 2.76 -0.24 -27.43
N GLU A 174 2.82 0.34 -28.63
CA GLU A 174 3.30 1.71 -28.84
C GLU A 174 2.38 2.75 -28.18
N ILE A 175 1.06 2.57 -28.28
CA ILE A 175 0.08 3.43 -27.60
C ILE A 175 0.26 3.36 -26.08
N VAL A 176 0.40 2.14 -25.53
CA VAL A 176 0.69 1.92 -24.11
C VAL A 176 1.98 2.61 -23.69
N ALA A 177 3.06 2.46 -24.44
CA ALA A 177 4.33 3.12 -24.18
C ALA A 177 4.19 4.66 -24.22
N GLY A 178 3.38 5.17 -25.15
CA GLY A 178 3.02 6.58 -25.23
C GLY A 178 2.30 7.08 -23.96
N TRP A 179 1.31 6.35 -23.46
CA TRP A 179 0.66 6.68 -22.20
C TRP A 179 1.60 6.60 -21.00
N GLN A 180 2.48 5.59 -20.95
CA GLN A 180 3.50 5.49 -19.90
C GLN A 180 4.43 6.71 -19.89
N ALA A 181 4.89 7.15 -21.07
CA ALA A 181 5.70 8.36 -21.20
C ALA A 181 4.94 9.62 -20.77
N LYS A 182 3.69 9.79 -21.22
CA LYS A 182 2.83 10.92 -20.80
C LYS A 182 2.59 10.93 -19.29
N ALA A 183 2.43 9.76 -18.66
CA ALA A 183 2.24 9.63 -17.22
C ALA A 183 3.45 10.05 -16.37
N LEU A 184 4.65 10.01 -16.96
CA LEU A 184 5.90 10.44 -16.33
C LEU A 184 6.24 11.91 -16.64
N SER A 185 5.75 12.45 -17.75
CA SER A 185 5.95 13.85 -18.15
C SER A 185 5.33 14.85 -17.17
N ASP A 186 5.78 16.11 -17.19
CA ASP A 186 5.10 17.16 -16.44
C ASP A 186 3.74 17.49 -17.04
N GLY A 187 2.72 17.58 -16.18
CA GLY A 187 1.34 17.74 -16.60
C GLY A 187 0.37 17.65 -15.42
N ALA A 188 -0.91 17.91 -15.70
CA ALA A 188 -1.95 17.89 -14.68
C ALA A 188 -2.06 16.50 -14.00
N PRO A 189 -2.27 16.43 -12.67
CA PRO A 189 -2.40 15.15 -11.96
C PRO A 189 -3.50 14.24 -12.51
N SER A 190 -4.62 14.81 -12.97
CA SER A 190 -5.73 14.08 -13.61
C SER A 190 -5.29 13.33 -14.86
N HIS A 191 -4.49 13.97 -15.71
CA HIS A 191 -3.94 13.38 -16.93
C HIS A 191 -2.99 12.23 -16.59
N LYS A 192 -2.08 12.43 -15.63
CA LYS A 192 -1.17 11.38 -15.15
C LYS A 192 -1.94 10.15 -14.66
N ALA A 193 -3.01 10.36 -13.88
CA ALA A 193 -3.85 9.27 -13.39
C ALA A 193 -4.56 8.52 -14.53
N ALA A 194 -5.14 9.26 -15.49
CA ALA A 194 -5.80 8.68 -16.66
C ALA A 194 -4.83 7.83 -17.51
N TYR A 195 -3.65 8.36 -17.81
CA TYR A 195 -2.64 7.65 -18.61
C TYR A 195 -2.12 6.38 -17.92
N ARG A 196 -1.86 6.44 -16.61
CA ARG A 196 -1.45 5.25 -15.83
C ARG A 196 -2.53 4.18 -15.84
N ALA A 197 -3.79 4.57 -15.64
CA ALA A 197 -4.90 3.63 -15.64
C ALA A 197 -5.11 2.97 -17.01
N LEU A 198 -5.09 3.76 -18.09
CA LEU A 198 -5.19 3.25 -19.46
C LEU A 198 -4.04 2.28 -19.79
N ALA A 199 -2.79 2.67 -19.49
CA ALA A 199 -1.64 1.82 -19.71
C ALA A 199 -1.73 0.51 -18.91
N ARG A 200 -2.11 0.58 -17.63
CA ARG A 200 -2.25 -0.58 -16.74
C ARG A 200 -3.31 -1.57 -17.23
N VAL A 201 -4.51 -1.07 -17.55
CA VAL A 201 -5.64 -1.90 -18.00
C VAL A 201 -5.33 -2.55 -19.34
N VAL A 202 -4.85 -1.78 -20.33
CA VAL A 202 -4.55 -2.31 -21.66
C VAL A 202 -3.38 -3.29 -21.62
N SER A 203 -2.34 -3.01 -20.85
CA SER A 203 -1.24 -3.96 -20.63
C SER A 203 -1.72 -5.26 -19.99
N ALA A 204 -2.59 -5.18 -18.99
CA ALA A 204 -3.12 -6.38 -18.33
C ALA A 204 -3.92 -7.26 -19.31
N LEU A 205 -4.79 -6.64 -20.11
CA LEU A 205 -5.57 -7.34 -21.14
C LEU A 205 -4.66 -7.98 -22.21
N LEU A 206 -3.66 -7.24 -22.70
CA LEU A 206 -2.68 -7.74 -23.68
C LEU A 206 -1.88 -8.94 -23.12
N VAL A 207 -1.46 -8.87 -21.86
CA VAL A 207 -0.72 -9.97 -21.20
C VAL A 207 -1.61 -11.19 -21.02
N ARG A 208 -2.87 -10.99 -20.63
CA ARG A 208 -3.80 -12.07 -20.32
C ARG A 208 -4.33 -12.80 -21.56
N HIS A 209 -4.58 -12.07 -22.64
CA HIS A 209 -5.22 -12.60 -23.85
C HIS A 209 -4.28 -12.71 -25.07
N GLY A 210 -3.10 -12.08 -25.03
CA GLY A 210 -2.16 -12.03 -26.16
C GLY A 210 -2.49 -10.96 -27.20
N GLU A 211 -3.70 -10.40 -27.16
CA GLU A 211 -4.21 -9.33 -28.02
C GLU A 211 -5.14 -8.40 -27.22
N LEU A 212 -5.50 -7.26 -27.81
CA LEU A 212 -6.44 -6.34 -27.18
C LEU A 212 -7.83 -6.98 -27.09
N TRP A 213 -8.23 -7.32 -25.86
CA TRP A 213 -9.53 -7.91 -25.60
C TRP A 213 -10.49 -6.91 -24.98
N GLY A 214 -11.74 -6.93 -25.43
CA GLY A 214 -12.80 -6.06 -24.91
C GLY A 214 -13.01 -4.80 -25.74
N GLY A 215 -14.25 -4.28 -25.70
CA GLY A 215 -14.60 -3.05 -26.40
C GLY A 215 -14.22 -1.79 -25.63
N ARG A 216 -14.27 -0.65 -26.32
CA ARG A 216 -14.04 0.70 -25.76
C ARG A 216 -14.74 0.93 -24.41
N ALA A 217 -16.00 0.53 -24.28
CA ALA A 217 -16.78 0.72 -23.07
C ALA A 217 -16.21 -0.02 -21.84
N LEU A 218 -15.68 -1.23 -22.03
CA LEU A 218 -15.08 -2.02 -20.96
C LEU A 218 -13.73 -1.46 -20.51
N ILE A 219 -12.88 -1.08 -21.49
CA ILE A 219 -11.58 -0.47 -21.18
C ILE A 219 -11.79 0.88 -20.48
N SER A 220 -12.77 1.67 -20.93
CA SER A 220 -13.16 2.92 -20.28
C SER A 220 -13.61 2.70 -18.85
N SER A 221 -14.51 1.74 -18.60
CA SER A 221 -15.01 1.49 -17.23
C SER A 221 -13.91 1.04 -16.27
N LEU A 222 -13.00 0.16 -16.72
CA LEU A 222 -11.84 -0.28 -15.95
C LEU A 222 -10.87 0.87 -15.69
N ALA A 223 -10.50 1.63 -16.72
CA ALA A 223 -9.58 2.76 -16.57
C ALA A 223 -10.17 3.84 -15.65
N MET A 224 -11.48 4.10 -15.75
CA MET A 224 -12.19 5.01 -14.86
C MET A 224 -12.12 4.58 -13.39
N LEU A 225 -12.25 3.28 -13.11
CA LEU A 225 -12.15 2.75 -11.75
C LEU A 225 -10.77 3.04 -11.14
N LEU A 226 -9.70 2.64 -11.85
CA LEU A 226 -8.32 2.82 -11.37
C LEU A 226 -7.94 4.30 -11.25
N ALA A 227 -8.32 5.12 -12.25
CA ALA A 227 -7.98 6.53 -12.28
C ALA A 227 -8.73 7.31 -11.19
N THR A 228 -10.04 7.05 -11.00
CA THR A 228 -10.86 7.76 -10.02
C THR A 228 -10.39 7.47 -8.60
N ASN A 229 -10.14 6.20 -8.25
CA ASN A 229 -9.62 5.84 -6.91
C ASN A 229 -8.33 6.56 -6.54
N ASN A 230 -7.45 6.80 -7.51
CA ASN A 230 -6.20 7.49 -7.26
C ASN A 230 -6.37 9.01 -7.25
N HIS A 231 -6.92 9.58 -8.33
CA HIS A 231 -7.01 11.02 -8.50
C HIS A 231 -8.01 11.66 -7.53
N ALA A 232 -9.22 11.10 -7.40
CA ALA A 232 -10.21 11.64 -6.48
C ALA A 232 -9.74 11.54 -5.02
N SER A 233 -8.99 10.49 -4.66
CA SER A 233 -8.37 10.39 -3.33
C SER A 233 -7.36 11.51 -3.09
N ASP A 234 -6.49 11.82 -4.05
CA ASP A 234 -5.52 12.93 -3.92
C ASP A 234 -6.22 14.30 -3.84
N GLU A 235 -7.32 14.51 -4.59
CA GLU A 235 -8.15 15.73 -4.51
C GLU A 235 -8.86 15.86 -3.15
N ILE A 236 -9.47 14.77 -2.66
CA ILE A 236 -10.06 14.71 -1.33
C ILE A 236 -8.99 15.00 -0.27
N GLY A 237 -7.80 14.42 -0.42
CA GLY A 237 -6.67 14.70 0.45
C GLY A 237 -6.35 16.19 0.52
N ARG A 238 -6.32 16.90 -0.62
CA ARG A 238 -6.08 18.35 -0.65
C ARG A 238 -7.10 19.16 0.14
N LEU A 239 -8.36 18.73 0.22
CA LEU A 239 -9.32 19.35 1.14
C LEU A 239 -8.89 19.17 2.60
N LEU A 240 -8.51 17.94 2.95
CA LEU A 240 -8.10 17.56 4.30
C LEU A 240 -6.80 18.23 4.75
N ASP A 241 -5.94 18.68 3.83
CA ASP A 241 -4.71 19.43 4.15
C ASP A 241 -5.00 20.70 4.97
N SER A 242 -6.20 21.28 4.84
CA SER A 242 -6.64 22.41 5.66
C SER A 242 -7.45 21.97 6.89
N TRP A 243 -8.28 20.93 6.77
CA TRP A 243 -9.22 20.53 7.82
C TRP A 243 -8.53 19.79 8.97
N VAL A 244 -7.49 19.00 8.70
CA VAL A 244 -6.80 18.24 9.76
C VAL A 244 -6.02 19.18 10.69
N PRO A 245 -5.24 20.17 10.21
CA PRO A 245 -4.63 21.17 11.09
C PRO A 245 -5.65 22.02 11.84
N GLU A 246 -6.77 22.40 11.21
CA GLU A 246 -7.88 23.10 11.87
C GLU A 246 -8.41 22.28 13.06
N ALA A 247 -8.71 21.00 12.83
CA ALA A 247 -9.18 20.08 13.85
C ALA A 247 -8.14 19.85 14.95
N ALA A 248 -6.87 19.66 14.58
CA ALA A 248 -5.79 19.49 15.55
C ALA A 248 -5.68 20.69 16.49
N ASN A 249 -5.75 21.91 15.96
CA ASN A 249 -5.70 23.13 16.75
C ASN A 249 -6.91 23.28 17.68
N ALA A 250 -8.12 23.00 17.18
CA ALA A 250 -9.35 23.12 17.95
C ALA A 250 -9.46 22.06 19.07
N GLU A 251 -9.01 20.84 18.81
CA GLU A 251 -9.04 19.72 19.76
C GLU A 251 -7.79 19.63 20.66
N GLY A 252 -6.80 20.50 20.43
CA GLY A 252 -5.54 20.52 21.20
C GLY A 252 -4.60 19.35 20.90
N TYR A 253 -4.69 18.76 19.71
CA TYR A 253 -3.74 17.75 19.24
C TYR A 253 -2.46 18.42 18.71
N ALA A 254 -1.30 17.90 19.13
CA ALA A 254 -0.01 18.43 18.68
C ALA A 254 0.28 18.01 17.24
N LEU A 255 0.54 18.98 16.37
CA LEU A 255 1.07 18.75 15.03
C LEU A 255 2.56 18.40 15.10
N LEU A 256 3.00 17.49 14.23
CA LEU A 256 4.39 17.09 14.12
C LEU A 256 5.20 18.22 13.47
N PRO A 257 6.30 18.67 14.10
CA PRO A 257 7.09 19.76 13.57
C PRO A 257 7.93 19.32 12.37
N ARG A 258 8.19 20.27 11.48
CA ARG A 258 9.24 20.15 10.46
C ARG A 258 10.62 20.03 11.11
N GLN A 259 11.44 19.14 10.58
CA GLN A 259 12.81 18.90 11.01
C GLN A 259 13.79 19.22 9.88
N LEU A 260 14.82 20.01 10.19
CA LEU A 260 15.89 20.35 9.23
C LEU A 260 16.76 19.13 8.91
N HIS A 261 16.99 18.28 9.89
CA HIS A 261 17.79 17.06 9.79
C HIS A 261 16.98 15.87 10.32
N PRO A 262 16.01 15.35 9.54
CA PRO A 262 15.13 14.30 10.03
C PRO A 262 15.91 13.06 10.47
N VAL A 263 15.76 12.68 11.74
CA VAL A 263 16.10 11.37 12.27
C VAL A 263 15.02 10.34 11.89
N VAL A 264 15.45 9.19 11.37
CA VAL A 264 14.59 8.04 11.13
C VAL A 264 15.08 6.86 11.95
N MET A 265 14.17 6.25 12.71
CA MET A 265 14.37 4.97 13.37
C MET A 265 13.52 3.93 12.67
N ASN A 266 14.12 2.90 12.10
CA ASN A 266 13.40 1.86 11.35
C ASN A 266 13.72 0.49 11.93
N THR A 267 12.67 -0.23 12.34
CA THR A 267 12.81 -1.61 12.80
C THR A 267 12.37 -2.57 11.71
N LYS A 268 13.28 -3.46 11.32
CA LYS A 268 13.07 -4.51 10.34
C LYS A 268 13.11 -5.87 11.01
N GLY A 269 12.24 -6.75 10.56
CA GLY A 269 12.07 -8.09 11.11
C GLY A 269 10.70 -8.66 10.76
N ALA A 270 10.58 -9.97 10.86
CA ALA A 270 9.38 -10.72 10.53
C ALA A 270 8.14 -10.26 11.33
N SER A 271 6.94 -10.66 10.89
CA SER A 271 5.75 -10.52 11.72
C SER A 271 5.95 -11.23 13.07
N ALA A 272 5.53 -10.61 14.18
CA ALA A 272 5.72 -11.13 15.54
C ALA A 272 7.18 -11.29 16.04
N SER A 273 8.17 -10.70 15.36
CA SER A 273 9.58 -10.65 15.80
C SER A 273 9.86 -9.69 16.98
N GLY A 274 8.85 -9.03 17.55
CA GLY A 274 9.05 -8.08 18.66
C GLY A 274 9.51 -6.68 18.23
N LYS A 275 9.12 -6.22 17.04
CA LYS A 275 9.43 -4.84 16.60
C LYS A 275 8.85 -3.78 17.53
N SER A 276 7.56 -3.89 17.86
CA SER A 276 6.89 -2.94 18.74
C SER A 276 7.38 -2.98 20.19
N THR A 277 8.01 -4.09 20.63
CA THR A 277 8.63 -4.20 21.96
C THR A 277 9.96 -3.45 22.07
N LEU A 278 10.53 -2.94 20.95
CA LEU A 278 11.72 -2.08 20.98
C LEU A 278 11.43 -0.61 21.31
N ARG A 279 10.17 -0.19 21.35
CA ARG A 279 9.82 1.23 21.57
C ARG A 279 10.46 1.86 22.81
N PRO A 280 10.57 1.18 23.97
CA PRO A 280 11.29 1.74 25.12
C PRO A 280 12.76 2.04 24.83
N LEU A 281 13.43 1.16 24.08
CA LEU A 281 14.83 1.37 23.66
C LEU A 281 14.95 2.55 22.69
N GLN A 282 14.03 2.63 21.73
CA GLN A 282 14.00 3.71 20.73
C GLN A 282 13.69 5.07 21.37
N ARG A 283 12.79 5.10 22.36
CA ARG A 283 12.50 6.29 23.16
C ARG A 283 13.72 6.74 23.95
N LYS A 284 14.42 5.80 24.58
CA LYS A 284 15.68 6.12 25.27
C LYS A 284 16.70 6.68 24.29
N LEU A 285 16.88 6.04 23.14
CA LEU A 285 17.78 6.51 22.08
C LEU A 285 17.42 7.93 21.65
N ALA A 286 16.14 8.24 21.42
CA ALA A 286 15.69 9.60 21.07
C ALA A 286 16.17 10.62 22.11
N GLY A 287 16.00 10.32 23.40
CA GLY A 287 16.51 11.16 24.49
C GLY A 287 18.03 11.29 24.50
N ASP A 288 18.75 10.18 24.29
CA ASP A 288 20.22 10.14 24.28
C ASP A 288 20.81 10.97 23.11
N ILE A 289 20.10 11.09 21.99
CA ILE A 289 20.50 11.93 20.84
C ILE A 289 19.93 13.36 20.90
N GLY A 290 19.21 13.71 21.98
CA GLY A 290 18.66 15.05 22.20
C GLY A 290 17.34 15.33 21.48
N GLU A 291 16.69 14.32 20.91
CA GLU A 291 15.42 14.48 20.20
C GLU A 291 14.20 14.19 21.09
N ARG A 292 13.09 14.87 20.81
CA ARG A 292 11.83 14.66 21.53
C ARG A 292 11.04 13.51 20.90
N TRP A 293 10.71 12.49 21.70
CA TRP A 293 9.91 11.35 21.25
C TRP A 293 8.57 11.74 20.60
N SER A 294 7.91 12.77 21.13
CA SER A 294 6.64 13.27 20.60
C SER A 294 6.75 13.90 19.20
N GLU A 295 7.95 14.07 18.65
CA GLU A 295 8.18 14.64 17.32
C GLU A 295 8.44 13.60 16.25
N PHE A 296 8.37 12.31 16.62
CA PHE A 296 8.41 11.20 15.69
C PHE A 296 7.01 10.89 15.18
N ALA A 297 6.84 10.83 13.86
CA ALA A 297 5.70 10.19 13.24
C ALA A 297 5.84 8.67 13.42
N LEU A 298 4.94 8.05 14.18
CA LEU A 298 4.94 6.61 14.40
C LEU A 298 4.21 5.90 13.25
N ILE A 299 4.97 5.48 12.25
CA ILE A 299 4.48 4.79 11.06
C ILE A 299 4.27 3.30 11.36
N SER A 300 3.03 2.93 11.69
CA SER A 300 2.62 1.54 11.94
C SER A 300 1.23 1.24 11.33
N PRO A 301 1.14 0.96 10.02
CA PRO A 301 -0.14 0.79 9.31
C PRO A 301 -1.12 -0.20 9.95
N ASP A 302 -0.61 -1.23 10.61
CA ASP A 302 -1.42 -2.24 11.32
C ASP A 302 -2.40 -1.64 12.35
N ILE A 303 -2.18 -0.42 12.85
CA ILE A 303 -3.09 0.27 13.76
C ILE A 303 -4.39 0.74 13.07
N TRP A 304 -4.37 0.90 11.74
CA TRP A 304 -5.54 1.33 10.96
C TRP A 304 -6.63 0.26 10.87
N ARG A 305 -6.27 -1.03 10.96
CA ARG A 305 -7.20 -2.16 10.73
C ARG A 305 -8.48 -2.08 11.57
N LYS A 306 -8.36 -1.73 12.86
CA LYS A 306 -9.51 -1.59 13.77
C LYS A 306 -10.33 -0.31 13.53
N GLN A 307 -9.81 0.65 12.76
CA GLN A 307 -10.58 1.77 12.24
C GLN A 307 -11.35 1.38 10.97
N LEU A 308 -10.77 0.49 10.15
CA LEU A 308 -11.35 0.04 8.89
C LEU A 308 -12.48 -0.98 9.08
N LEU A 309 -12.38 -1.81 10.12
CA LEU A 309 -13.30 -2.90 10.39
C LEU A 309 -13.48 -3.12 11.89
N ASP A 310 -14.73 -3.15 12.35
CA ASP A 310 -15.06 -3.56 13.72
C ASP A 310 -15.04 -5.09 13.82
N TYR A 311 -14.07 -5.59 14.58
CA TYR A 311 -13.87 -7.04 14.76
C TYR A 311 -14.98 -7.68 15.59
N ALA A 312 -15.68 -6.91 16.43
CA ALA A 312 -16.79 -7.43 17.24
C ALA A 312 -17.97 -7.90 16.38
N LEU A 313 -18.11 -7.35 15.17
CA LEU A 313 -19.20 -7.68 14.25
C LEU A 313 -18.92 -8.94 13.39
N LEU A 314 -17.73 -9.55 13.50
CA LEU A 314 -17.32 -10.66 12.65
C LEU A 314 -17.83 -12.03 13.10
N GLY A 315 -18.40 -12.13 14.30
CA GLY A 315 -18.93 -13.39 14.84
C GLY A 315 -17.91 -14.52 14.77
N THR A 316 -18.28 -15.65 14.16
CA THR A 316 -17.40 -16.82 14.03
C THR A 316 -16.19 -16.61 13.11
N ALA A 317 -16.19 -15.54 12.30
CA ALA A 317 -15.09 -15.18 11.41
C ALA A 317 -14.06 -14.22 12.04
N TYR A 318 -14.14 -13.95 13.35
CA TYR A 318 -13.29 -12.96 14.05
C TYR A 318 -11.78 -13.12 13.78
N LYS A 319 -11.29 -14.35 13.63
CA LYS A 319 -9.87 -14.63 13.34
C LYS A 319 -9.40 -14.08 11.99
N TYR A 320 -10.32 -13.83 11.06
CA TYR A 320 -10.01 -13.27 9.75
C TYR A 320 -10.03 -11.72 9.72
N GLY A 321 -10.27 -11.03 10.85
CA GLY A 321 -10.35 -9.56 10.86
C GLY A 321 -9.12 -8.86 10.27
N GLY A 322 -7.92 -9.41 10.51
CA GLY A 322 -6.69 -8.96 9.85
C GLY A 322 -6.74 -9.20 8.33
N ALA A 323 -7.08 -10.40 7.89
CA ALA A 323 -7.15 -10.74 6.48
C ALA A 323 -8.19 -9.89 5.72
N PHE A 324 -9.37 -9.66 6.30
CA PHE A 324 -10.46 -8.84 5.72
C PHE A 324 -10.09 -7.36 5.49
N THR A 325 -9.02 -6.86 6.10
CA THR A 325 -8.51 -5.49 5.94
C THR A 325 -7.21 -5.45 5.14
N GLY A 326 -6.66 -6.59 4.72
CA GLY A 326 -5.32 -6.69 4.13
C GLY A 326 -5.15 -5.84 2.87
N GLU A 327 -6.00 -6.05 1.88
CA GLU A 327 -5.92 -5.38 0.58
C GLU A 327 -6.17 -3.86 0.70
N GLU A 328 -7.14 -3.45 1.52
CA GLU A 328 -7.40 -2.04 1.76
C GLU A 328 -6.25 -1.35 2.51
N LEU A 329 -5.64 -2.06 3.47
CA LEU A 329 -4.48 -1.55 4.21
C LEU A 329 -3.32 -1.24 3.26
N GLU A 330 -3.03 -2.12 2.31
CA GLU A 330 -1.99 -1.93 1.31
C GLU A 330 -2.26 -0.69 0.45
N ILE A 331 -3.50 -0.49 0.02
CA ILE A 331 -3.92 0.70 -0.73
C ILE A 331 -3.66 1.98 0.08
N ILE A 332 -4.04 2.01 1.36
CA ILE A 332 -3.83 3.18 2.23
C ILE A 332 -2.33 3.41 2.48
N ASP A 333 -1.56 2.33 2.62
CA ASP A 333 -0.12 2.40 2.86
C ASP A 333 0.63 2.98 1.64
N HIS A 334 0.19 2.68 0.41
CA HIS A 334 0.69 3.36 -0.78
C HIS A 334 0.32 4.84 -0.83
N LYS A 335 -0.88 5.21 -0.35
CA LYS A 335 -1.27 6.62 -0.23
C LYS A 335 -0.38 7.36 0.78
N LEU A 336 -0.01 6.71 1.88
CA LEU A 336 0.93 7.26 2.84
C LEU A 336 2.29 7.55 2.18
N ASP A 337 2.83 6.64 1.37
CA ASP A 337 4.11 6.89 0.68
C ASP A 337 4.05 8.10 -0.25
N ARG A 338 2.98 8.21 -1.05
CA ARG A 338 2.76 9.38 -1.93
C ARG A 338 2.64 10.67 -1.14
N TYR A 339 1.92 10.63 -0.02
CA TYR A 339 1.78 11.78 0.86
C TYR A 339 3.12 12.20 1.47
N MET A 340 3.90 11.25 1.97
CA MET A 340 5.21 11.49 2.57
C MET A 340 6.23 12.02 1.54
N ALA A 341 6.17 11.55 0.29
CA ALA A 341 6.98 12.11 -0.80
C ALA A 341 6.65 13.59 -1.04
N ARG A 342 5.36 13.95 -1.16
CA ARG A 342 4.94 15.35 -1.30
C ARG A 342 5.30 16.20 -0.08
N LYS A 343 5.20 15.63 1.13
CA LYS A 343 5.63 16.28 2.38
C LYS A 343 7.13 16.58 2.37
N ALA A 344 7.94 15.66 1.84
CA ALA A 344 9.38 15.86 1.66
C ALA A 344 9.72 16.91 0.60
N GLU A 345 9.02 16.95 -0.53
CA GLU A 345 9.19 17.97 -1.58
C GLU A 345 8.94 19.39 -1.05
N ARG A 346 8.00 19.55 -0.10
CA ARG A 346 7.76 20.83 0.59
C ARG A 346 8.79 21.16 1.67
N GLY A 347 9.65 20.20 2.03
CA GLY A 347 10.63 20.33 3.09
C GLY A 347 10.05 20.20 4.50
N ASP A 348 8.85 19.62 4.66
CA ASP A 348 8.09 19.60 5.91
C ASP A 348 8.25 18.29 6.72
N MET A 349 9.28 17.50 6.43
CA MET A 349 9.47 16.19 7.07
C MET A 349 9.67 16.28 8.58
N SER A 350 8.96 15.45 9.34
CA SER A 350 9.21 15.21 10.75
C SER A 350 10.24 14.09 10.95
N HIS A 351 10.63 13.82 12.20
CA HIS A 351 11.28 12.55 12.51
C HIS A 351 10.32 11.38 12.24
N LEU A 352 10.86 10.20 11.92
CA LEU A 352 10.04 9.01 11.63
C LEU A 352 10.46 7.84 12.51
N LEU A 353 9.49 7.18 13.13
CA LEU A 353 9.64 5.85 13.70
C LEU A 353 8.86 4.88 12.82
N ILE A 354 9.56 3.97 12.15
CA ILE A 354 8.96 3.05 11.19
C ILE A 354 8.90 1.65 11.81
N ASP A 355 7.68 1.18 12.09
CA ASP A 355 7.32 -0.19 12.48
C ASP A 355 6.35 -0.76 11.44
N ARG A 356 6.85 -0.84 10.20
CA ARG A 356 6.11 -1.25 9.01
C ARG A 356 6.80 -2.43 8.35
N PHE A 357 6.01 -3.47 8.06
CA PHE A 357 6.40 -4.59 7.23
C PHE A 357 5.72 -4.44 5.87
N ARG A 358 6.50 -4.45 4.79
CA ARG A 358 5.97 -4.49 3.42
C ARG A 358 6.90 -5.32 2.55
N PHE A 359 6.31 -6.10 1.64
CA PHE A 359 7.01 -7.01 0.74
C PHE A 359 7.97 -6.27 -0.20
N ASP A 360 7.57 -5.11 -0.73
CA ASP A 360 8.43 -4.26 -1.58
C ASP A 360 9.49 -3.44 -0.80
N SER A 361 9.50 -3.48 0.54
CA SER A 361 10.46 -2.73 1.37
C SER A 361 11.89 -3.27 1.25
N PHE A 362 12.10 -4.30 0.45
CA PHE A 362 13.39 -4.90 0.16
C PHE A 362 13.80 -4.73 -1.30
N ALA A 363 13.00 -4.00 -2.10
CA ALA A 363 13.38 -3.63 -3.47
C ALA A 363 14.44 -2.50 -3.46
N PRO A 364 15.35 -2.46 -4.46
CA PRO A 364 16.40 -1.45 -4.54
C PRO A 364 15.79 -0.04 -4.63
N ASP A 365 16.43 0.90 -3.93
CA ASP A 365 15.97 2.29 -3.79
C ASP A 365 15.91 2.98 -5.17
N SER A 366 14.80 3.64 -5.47
CA SER A 366 14.71 4.61 -6.57
C SER A 366 14.62 6.02 -5.99
N GLU A 367 15.17 7.02 -6.67
CA GLU A 367 14.94 8.42 -6.26
C GLU A 367 13.59 8.95 -6.79
N GLU A 368 12.78 8.11 -7.41
CA GLU A 368 11.50 8.48 -7.98
C GLU A 368 10.42 8.67 -6.90
N ALA A 369 9.47 9.56 -7.18
CA ALA A 369 8.23 9.69 -6.42
C ALA A 369 7.44 8.37 -6.53
N GLY A 370 7.54 7.54 -5.49
CA GLY A 370 7.08 6.15 -5.50
C GLY A 370 8.10 5.13 -5.00
N SER A 371 9.35 5.50 -4.69
CA SER A 371 10.25 4.59 -3.97
C SER A 371 9.74 4.33 -2.56
N ASN A 372 9.70 3.04 -2.22
CA ASN A 372 8.87 2.49 -1.14
C ASN A 372 9.48 2.69 0.26
N LEU A 373 10.68 3.24 0.35
CA LEU A 373 11.42 3.32 1.61
C LEU A 373 11.32 4.70 2.22
N LEU A 374 10.37 4.88 3.14
CA LEU A 374 10.25 6.08 3.99
C LEU A 374 11.57 6.43 4.72
N THR A 375 12.45 5.44 4.92
CA THR A 375 13.81 5.64 5.45
C THR A 375 14.63 6.69 4.69
N ARG A 376 14.39 6.87 3.38
CA ARG A 376 15.14 7.82 2.54
C ARG A 376 15.01 9.26 2.95
N PHE A 377 13.93 9.60 3.67
CA PHE A 377 13.71 10.95 4.18
C PHE A 377 14.57 11.27 5.42
N GLY A 378 15.27 10.27 5.97
CA GLY A 378 16.23 10.47 7.05
C GLY A 378 17.57 10.97 6.55
N GLN A 379 18.13 11.94 7.26
CA GLN A 379 19.55 12.30 7.17
C GLN A 379 20.39 11.52 8.17
N ILE A 380 19.80 11.22 9.32
CA ILE A 380 20.35 10.32 10.33
C ILE A 380 19.38 9.13 10.41
N VAL A 381 19.89 7.93 10.16
CA VAL A 381 19.10 6.70 10.09
C VAL A 381 19.61 5.71 11.12
N TYR A 382 18.71 5.19 11.95
CA TYR A 382 18.94 4.09 12.88
C TYR A 382 18.15 2.87 12.42
N LEU A 383 18.85 1.83 11.99
CA LEU A 383 18.26 0.55 11.56
C LEU A 383 18.37 -0.48 12.68
N PHE A 384 17.26 -1.11 13.04
CA PHE A 384 17.23 -2.22 13.99
C PHE A 384 16.77 -3.47 13.27
N PHE A 385 17.58 -4.52 13.25
CA PHE A 385 17.28 -5.79 12.60
C PHE A 385 16.99 -6.87 13.64
N MET A 386 15.72 -7.28 13.73
CA MET A 386 15.27 -8.29 14.68
C MET A 386 15.47 -9.69 14.10
N ILE A 387 16.27 -10.49 14.80
CA ILE A 387 16.50 -11.91 14.53
C ILE A 387 15.67 -12.69 15.54
N THR A 388 14.76 -13.54 15.05
CA THR A 388 13.83 -14.30 15.91
C THR A 388 13.60 -15.68 15.33
N PRO A 389 13.75 -16.76 16.12
CA PRO A 389 13.50 -18.12 15.64
C PRO A 389 12.09 -18.29 15.05
N PRO A 390 11.93 -19.02 13.92
CA PRO A 390 10.62 -19.19 13.26
C PRO A 390 9.52 -19.73 14.17
N ALA A 391 9.83 -20.70 15.06
CA ALA A 391 8.87 -21.23 16.02
C ALA A 391 8.34 -20.14 16.97
N SER A 392 9.21 -19.26 17.46
CA SER A 392 8.83 -18.14 18.31
C SER A 392 7.97 -17.12 17.56
N LEU A 393 8.15 -16.94 16.25
CA LEU A 393 7.26 -16.08 15.45
C LEU A 393 5.83 -16.61 15.46
N VAL A 394 5.64 -17.92 15.28
CA VAL A 394 4.33 -18.58 15.25
C VAL A 394 3.65 -18.51 16.62
N GLU A 395 4.38 -18.83 17.70
CA GLU A 395 3.87 -18.75 19.07
C GLU A 395 3.46 -17.32 19.45
N ARG A 396 4.33 -16.34 19.18
CA ARG A 396 4.02 -14.93 19.47
C ARG A 396 2.89 -14.37 18.60
N ALA A 397 2.76 -14.83 17.36
CA ALA A 397 1.63 -14.43 16.50
C ALA A 397 0.29 -14.92 17.08
N TRP A 398 0.27 -16.14 17.64
CA TRP A 398 -0.89 -16.69 18.33
C TRP A 398 -1.25 -15.92 19.60
N ASP A 399 -0.27 -15.62 20.45
CA ASP A 399 -0.49 -14.84 21.68
C ASP A 399 -1.05 -13.45 21.35
N ARG A 400 -0.52 -12.79 20.31
CA ARG A 400 -1.07 -11.51 19.81
C ARG A 400 -2.49 -11.66 19.25
N GLY A 401 -2.81 -12.82 18.69
CA GLY A 401 -4.17 -13.19 18.29
C GLY A 401 -5.10 -13.18 19.49
N LEU A 402 -4.71 -13.86 20.58
CA LEU A 402 -5.48 -13.92 21.82
C LEU A 402 -5.62 -12.55 22.50
N GLU A 403 -4.53 -11.78 22.59
CA GLU A 403 -4.49 -10.52 23.34
C GLU A 403 -5.16 -9.38 22.58
N PHE A 404 -4.93 -9.27 21.26
CA PHE A 404 -5.34 -8.11 20.47
C PHE A 404 -6.37 -8.41 19.39
N GLY A 405 -6.75 -9.68 19.21
CA GLY A 405 -7.62 -10.14 18.12
C GLY A 405 -6.91 -10.17 16.76
N ARG A 406 -5.57 -10.11 16.72
CA ARG A 406 -4.77 -10.05 15.49
C ARG A 406 -4.24 -11.43 15.11
N TYR A 407 -5.15 -12.34 14.77
CA TYR A 407 -4.79 -13.68 14.34
C TYR A 407 -4.15 -13.67 12.96
N LYS A 408 -3.30 -14.66 12.72
CA LYS A 408 -2.59 -14.87 11.46
C LYS A 408 -2.40 -16.36 11.20
N ALA A 409 -2.45 -16.78 9.94
CA ALA A 409 -2.18 -18.15 9.55
C ALA A 409 -0.69 -18.49 9.78
N VAL A 410 -0.38 -19.77 9.98
CA VAL A 410 0.97 -20.24 10.29
C VAL A 410 1.89 -20.04 9.09
N ASP A 411 1.43 -20.48 7.92
CA ASP A 411 2.08 -20.34 6.63
C ASP A 411 2.31 -18.87 6.27
N ASP A 412 1.34 -17.97 6.45
CA ASP A 412 1.58 -16.53 6.28
C ASP A 412 2.64 -15.99 7.27
N THR A 413 2.65 -16.48 8.51
CA THR A 413 3.62 -16.02 9.53
C THR A 413 5.04 -16.44 9.15
N LEU A 414 5.21 -17.69 8.71
CA LEU A 414 6.49 -18.23 8.28
C LEU A 414 6.95 -17.64 6.94
N ALA A 415 6.05 -17.43 5.99
CA ALA A 415 6.36 -16.78 4.71
C ALA A 415 6.91 -15.36 4.91
N HIS A 416 6.29 -14.57 5.80
CA HIS A 416 6.84 -13.27 6.19
C HIS A 416 8.21 -13.38 6.88
N GLY A 417 8.47 -14.49 7.57
CA GLY A 417 9.78 -14.78 8.16
C GLY A 417 10.84 -14.94 7.08
N VAL A 418 10.61 -15.87 6.14
CA VAL A 418 11.51 -16.15 5.01
C VAL A 418 11.84 -14.88 4.25
N GLU A 419 10.83 -14.09 3.91
CA GLU A 419 11.03 -12.86 3.16
C GLU A 419 11.79 -11.80 3.96
N ALA A 420 11.44 -11.60 5.24
CA ALA A 420 12.15 -10.66 6.09
C ALA A 420 13.65 -10.97 6.14
N TYR A 421 13.98 -12.25 6.39
CA TYR A 421 15.36 -12.68 6.55
C TYR A 421 16.14 -12.68 5.23
N SER A 422 15.48 -13.05 4.12
CA SER A 422 16.07 -12.93 2.77
C SER A 422 16.34 -11.47 2.36
N GLY A 423 15.48 -10.54 2.79
CA GLY A 423 15.56 -9.13 2.40
C GLY A 423 16.48 -8.27 3.27
N ILE A 424 16.69 -8.64 4.55
CA ILE A 424 17.51 -7.87 5.50
C ILE A 424 18.92 -7.59 4.97
N PRO A 425 19.68 -8.56 4.42
CA PRO A 425 21.02 -8.31 3.90
C PRO A 425 21.04 -7.26 2.79
N HIS A 426 20.13 -7.36 1.81
CA HIS A 426 20.05 -6.41 0.71
C HIS A 426 19.76 -4.98 1.19
N LEU A 427 18.79 -4.85 2.11
CA LEU A 427 18.44 -3.58 2.71
C LEU A 427 19.62 -3.00 3.51
N PHE A 428 20.26 -3.82 4.34
CA PHE A 428 21.42 -3.41 5.14
C PHE A 428 22.53 -2.84 4.24
N PHE A 429 22.98 -3.59 3.23
CA PHE A 429 24.04 -3.15 2.33
C PHE A 429 23.66 -1.92 1.51
N THR A 430 22.40 -1.79 1.12
CA THR A 430 21.89 -0.59 0.42
C THR A 430 22.06 0.67 1.29
N TRP A 431 21.69 0.61 2.57
CA TRP A 431 21.74 1.78 3.45
C TRP A 431 23.15 2.13 3.89
N VAL A 432 23.96 1.15 4.31
CA VAL A 432 25.32 1.45 4.81
C VAL A 432 26.25 1.99 3.71
N ALA A 433 25.95 1.69 2.44
CA ALA A 433 26.66 2.23 1.27
C ALA A 433 26.33 3.70 0.97
N ARG A 434 25.27 4.29 1.55
CA ARG A 434 24.91 5.70 1.33
C ARG A 434 25.95 6.62 1.97
N THR A 435 26.54 7.49 1.16
CA THR A 435 27.54 8.48 1.60
C THR A 435 26.93 9.83 1.98
N ASP A 436 25.70 10.09 1.55
CA ASP A 436 24.92 11.29 1.86
C ASP A 436 24.18 11.22 3.20
N LYS A 437 24.25 10.07 3.90
CA LYS A 437 23.48 9.79 5.13
C LYS A 437 24.36 9.23 6.23
N ARG A 438 24.01 9.56 7.48
CA ARG A 438 24.62 8.94 8.67
C ARG A 438 23.78 7.74 9.07
N VAL A 439 24.29 6.54 8.84
CA VAL A 439 23.54 5.29 9.06
C VAL A 439 24.15 4.54 10.23
N HIS A 440 23.36 4.39 11.28
CA HIS A 440 23.62 3.53 12.44
C HIS A 440 22.78 2.27 12.31
N PHE A 441 23.31 1.14 12.75
CA PHE A 441 22.56 -0.10 12.71
C PHE A 441 22.88 -1.01 13.89
N GLU A 442 21.91 -1.84 14.27
CA GLU A 442 22.03 -2.85 15.31
C GLU A 442 21.24 -4.11 14.91
N PHE A 443 21.90 -5.26 14.96
CA PHE A 443 21.29 -6.58 14.83
C PHE A 443 20.99 -7.11 16.23
N LEU A 444 19.76 -7.55 16.43
CA LEU A 444 19.18 -7.85 17.73
C LEU A 444 18.61 -9.26 17.76
N ASP A 445 19.19 -10.12 18.59
CA ASP A 445 18.66 -11.44 18.88
C ASP A 445 17.53 -11.34 19.90
N ASN A 446 16.34 -11.69 19.46
CA ASN A 446 15.13 -11.68 20.25
C ASN A 446 14.64 -13.09 20.65
N SER A 447 15.57 -14.03 20.83
CA SER A 447 15.33 -15.32 21.50
C SER A 447 15.23 -15.21 23.04
N VAL A 448 15.26 -13.99 23.58
CA VAL A 448 15.12 -13.70 25.01
C VAL A 448 13.66 -13.80 25.50
N ARG A 449 13.47 -13.77 26.82
CA ARG A 449 12.12 -13.82 27.41
C ARG A 449 11.34 -12.54 27.11
N LEU A 450 10.00 -12.64 27.10
CA LEU A 450 9.14 -11.47 26.94
C LEU A 450 9.43 -10.43 28.03
N GLY A 451 9.65 -9.18 27.60
CA GLY A 451 9.99 -8.06 28.49
C GLY A 451 11.49 -7.87 28.72
N GLU A 452 12.33 -8.84 28.37
CA GLU A 452 13.78 -8.66 28.36
C GLU A 452 14.23 -7.90 27.11
N ARG A 453 15.33 -7.14 27.23
CA ARG A 453 15.92 -6.44 26.09
C ARG A 453 16.57 -7.48 25.16
N PRO A 454 16.31 -7.41 23.84
CA PRO A 454 17.02 -8.23 22.85
C PRO A 454 18.54 -8.06 22.96
N ARG A 455 19.29 -9.15 22.74
CA ARG A 455 20.75 -9.14 22.82
C ARG A 455 21.35 -8.52 21.56
N THR A 456 22.33 -7.63 21.71
CA THR A 456 23.08 -7.10 20.57
C THR A 456 23.96 -8.19 19.97
N VAL A 457 23.71 -8.52 18.70
CA VAL A 457 24.46 -9.50 17.91
C VAL A 457 25.60 -8.83 17.15
N ALA A 458 25.28 -7.69 16.53
CA ALA A 458 26.24 -6.85 15.83
C ALA A 458 25.73 -5.41 15.81
N PHE A 459 26.64 -4.44 15.70
CA PHE A 459 26.27 -3.03 15.62
C PHE A 459 27.35 -2.24 14.90
N GLY A 460 26.99 -1.06 14.42
CA GLY A 460 27.94 -0.24 13.70
C GLY A 460 27.37 1.03 13.12
N ARG A 461 28.19 1.65 12.30
CA ARG A 461 27.87 2.87 11.57
C ARG A 461 28.58 2.84 10.23
N ASN A 462 27.85 3.12 9.14
CA ASN A 462 28.35 3.22 7.77
C ASN A 462 29.44 2.17 7.42
N ASP A 463 30.71 2.51 7.58
CA ASP A 463 31.91 1.76 7.21
C ASP A 463 32.45 0.80 8.30
N VAL A 464 31.91 0.84 9.53
CA VAL A 464 32.35 0.00 10.65
C VAL A 464 31.23 -0.94 11.09
N LEU A 465 31.51 -2.24 11.05
CA LEU A 465 30.66 -3.31 11.58
C LEU A 465 31.41 -4.04 12.71
N ASN A 466 30.84 -4.06 13.90
CA ASN A 466 31.33 -4.85 15.03
C ASN A 466 30.41 -6.06 15.21
N VAL A 467 30.98 -7.27 15.13
CA VAL A 467 30.23 -8.53 15.31
C VAL A 467 30.56 -9.11 16.67
N LEU A 468 29.55 -9.28 17.51
CA LEU A 468 29.68 -9.86 18.85
C LEU A 468 29.31 -11.35 18.87
N ASP A 469 28.35 -11.76 18.03
CA ASP A 469 27.90 -13.14 17.88
C ASP A 469 27.82 -13.53 16.40
N VAL A 470 28.83 -14.27 15.93
CA VAL A 470 28.91 -14.74 14.54
C VAL A 470 27.82 -15.78 14.24
N GLY A 471 27.47 -16.63 15.21
CA GLY A 471 26.47 -17.68 15.01
C GLY A 471 25.10 -17.08 14.71
N CYS A 472 24.69 -16.10 15.51
CA CYS A 472 23.40 -15.44 15.31
C CYS A 472 23.38 -14.55 14.05
N MET A 473 24.51 -13.97 13.63
CA MET A 473 24.59 -13.31 12.33
C MET A 473 24.33 -14.26 11.15
N LEU A 474 24.83 -15.50 11.23
CA LEU A 474 24.59 -16.53 10.21
C LEU A 474 23.14 -17.04 10.20
N ASP A 475 22.40 -16.88 11.30
CA ASP A 475 20.98 -17.26 11.36
C ASP A 475 20.08 -16.37 10.49
N ILE A 476 20.57 -15.22 10.00
CA ILE A 476 19.84 -14.34 9.07
C ILE A 476 19.69 -14.98 7.68
N GLU A 477 20.60 -15.86 7.26
CA GLU A 477 20.58 -16.47 5.93
C GLU A 477 19.75 -17.77 5.86
N ARG A 478 19.24 -18.26 7.00
CA ARG A 478 18.67 -19.61 7.13
C ARG A 478 17.22 -19.78 6.68
#